data_AF-A0A660YHH2-F1
#
_entry.id   AF-A0A660YHH2-F1
#
_cell.length_a   1.000
_cell.length_b   1.000
_cell.length_c   1.000
_cell.angle_alpha   90.00
_cell.angle_beta   90.00
_cell.angle_gamma   90.00
#
_symmetry.space_group_name_H-M   'P 1'
#
loop_
_entity.id
_entity.type
_entity.pdbx_description
1 polymer ?
#
loop_
_entity_poly.entity_id
_entity_poly.type
_entity_poly.pdbx_seq_one_letter_code
_entity_poly.pdbx_strand_id
1 'polypeptide(L)' 'MNSQIQGEFVKSVRVVKIILGIVLIFSGITKIIDPSKAVDLMLEFKVVPESLILIIVSILPVLEILIGVLLISGMYPKLA' A
#
# COMPACT_ATOMS: atom_id res chain seq x y z
N MET A 1 17.70 -28.14 -9.13
CA MET A 1 17.25 -27.32 -7.97
C MET A 1 15.88 -27.83 -7.54
N ASN A 2 15.71 -28.21 -6.27
CA ASN A 2 14.64 -29.10 -5.81
C ASN A 2 13.25 -28.44 -5.90
N SER A 3 12.27 -29.09 -6.57
CA SER A 3 10.91 -28.54 -6.78
C SER A 3 10.13 -28.28 -5.48
N GLN A 4 10.51 -28.95 -4.39
CA GLN A 4 9.98 -28.76 -3.03
C GLN A 4 10.26 -27.35 -2.46
N ILE A 5 11.44 -26.75 -2.75
CA ILE A 5 11.82 -25.44 -2.21
C ILE A 5 11.05 -24.31 -2.92
N GLN A 6 10.67 -24.50 -4.19
CA GLN A 6 9.91 -23.51 -4.95
C GLN A 6 8.48 -23.31 -4.42
N GLY A 7 7.82 -24.37 -3.96
CA GLY A 7 6.44 -24.30 -3.44
C GLY A 7 6.33 -23.50 -2.14
N GLU A 8 7.25 -23.75 -1.19
CA GLU A 8 7.32 -23.04 0.10
C GLU A 8 7.61 -21.54 -0.07
N PHE A 9 8.48 -21.21 -1.02
CA PHE A 9 8.80 -19.81 -1.34
C PHE A 9 7.59 -19.06 -1.90
N VAL A 10 6.85 -19.65 -2.85
CA VAL A 10 5.66 -19.03 -3.46
C VAL A 10 4.55 -18.81 -2.41
N LYS A 11 4.37 -19.74 -1.49
CA LYS A 11 3.42 -19.60 -0.38
C LYS A 11 3.80 -18.44 0.55
N SER A 12 5.08 -18.33 0.88
CA SER A 12 5.61 -17.24 1.71
C SER A 12 5.41 -15.86 1.06
N VAL A 13 5.70 -15.74 -0.24
CA VAL A 13 5.49 -14.51 -1.01
C VAL A 13 4.00 -14.11 -1.04
N ARG A 14 3.09 -15.08 -1.17
CA ARG A 14 1.65 -14.82 -1.17
C ARG A 14 1.18 -14.27 0.18
N VAL A 15 1.65 -14.83 1.29
CA VAL A 15 1.31 -14.35 2.64
C VAL A 15 1.78 -12.90 2.83
N VAL A 16 3.02 -12.59 2.43
CA VAL A 16 3.56 -11.22 2.50
C VAL A 16 2.71 -10.24 1.69
N LYS A 17 2.30 -10.61 0.47
CA LYS A 17 1.42 -9.76 -0.37
C LYS A 17 0.08 -9.46 0.28
N ILE A 18 -0.54 -10.47 0.90
CA ILE A 18 -1.82 -10.30 1.60
C ILE A 18 -1.65 -9.34 2.78
N ILE A 19 -0.61 -9.55 3.60
CA ILE A 19 -0.33 -8.69 4.76
C ILE A 19 -0.09 -7.24 4.31
N LEU A 20 0.78 -7.03 3.32
CA LEU A 20 1.05 -5.69 2.78
C LEU A 20 -0.21 -5.06 2.21
N GLY A 21 -1.04 -5.82 1.50
CA GLY A 21 -2.29 -5.31 0.94
C GLY A 21 -3.29 -4.87 2.02
N ILE A 22 -3.42 -5.65 3.10
CA ILE A 22 -4.26 -5.27 4.25
C ILE A 22 -3.74 -4.00 4.92
N VAL A 23 -2.42 -3.91 5.15
CA VAL A 23 -1.79 -2.73 5.74
C VAL A 23 -2.04 -1.48 4.89
N LEU A 24 -1.89 -1.58 3.57
CA LEU A 24 -2.14 -0.46 2.66
C LEU A 24 -3.60 -0.03 2.67
N ILE A 25 -4.55 -0.96 2.59
CA ILE A 25 -5.98 -0.64 2.65
C ILE A 25 -6.32 0.06 3.96
N PHE A 26 -5.87 -0.50 5.09
CA PHE A 26 -6.11 0.08 6.40
C PHE A 26 -5.50 1.49 6.51
N SER A 27 -4.26 1.66 6.08
CA SER A 27 -3.54 2.94 6.06
C SER A 27 -4.20 3.98 5.15
N GLY A 28 -4.76 3.58 4.01
CA GLY A 28 -5.49 4.49 3.12
C GLY A 28 -6.84 4.91 3.71
N ILE A 29 -7.60 3.97 4.29
CA ILE A 29 -8.87 4.27 4.95
C ILE A 29 -8.67 5.25 6.10
N THR A 30 -7.64 5.07 6.94
CA THR A 30 -7.40 5.97 8.08
C THR A 30 -7.07 7.39 7.63
N LYS A 31 -6.37 7.57 6.50
CA LYS A 31 -6.10 8.89 5.92
C LYS A 31 -7.31 9.55 5.27
N ILE A 32 -8.30 8.78 4.80
CA ILE A 32 -9.57 9.32 4.28
C ILE A 32 -10.47 9.78 5.43
N ILE A 33 -10.47 9.06 6.55
CA ILE A 33 -11.30 9.40 7.72
C ILE A 33 -10.81 10.69 8.38
N ASP A 34 -9.48 10.86 8.50
CA ASP A 34 -8.87 12.03 9.13
C ASP A 34 -7.76 12.63 8.25
N PRO A 35 -8.14 13.34 7.17
CA PRO A 35 -7.18 13.96 6.27
C PRO A 35 -6.43 15.13 6.93
N SER A 36 -7.04 15.80 7.93
CA SER A 36 -6.42 16.89 8.68
C SER A 36 -5.18 16.42 9.42
N LYS A 37 -5.26 15.27 10.09
CA LYS A 37 -4.08 14.67 10.75
C LYS A 37 -2.96 14.33 9.76
N ALA A 38 -3.28 13.93 8.54
CA ALA A 38 -2.27 13.68 7.51
C ALA A 38 -1.58 14.99 7.06
N VAL A 39 -2.33 16.09 6.93
CA VAL A 39 -1.78 17.42 6.64
C VAL A 39 -0.85 17.89 7.76
N ASP A 40 -1.32 17.82 9.02
CA ASP A 40 -0.56 18.27 10.18
C ASP A 40 0.78 17.55 10.29
N LEU A 41 0.79 16.22 10.11
CA LEU A 41 2.01 15.42 10.10
C LEU A 41 2.94 15.83 8.94
N MET A 42 2.41 16.08 7.74
CA MET A 42 3.25 16.48 6.60
C MET A 42 3.89 17.85 6.81
N LEU A 43 3.17 18.79 7.41
CA LEU A 43 3.67 20.13 7.77
C LEU A 43 4.71 20.05 8.89
N GLU A 44 4.43 19.30 9.95
CA GLU A 44 5.31 19.15 11.11
C GLU A 44 6.63 18.49 10.72
N PHE A 45 6.57 17.38 9.98
CA PHE A 45 7.76 16.63 9.56
C PHE A 45 8.38 17.16 8.27
N LYS A 46 7.79 18.18 7.63
CA LYS A 46 8.22 18.76 6.34
C LYS A 46 8.50 17.68 5.27
N VAL A 47 7.67 16.64 5.25
CA VAL A 47 7.85 15.46 4.38
C VAL A 47 7.78 15.83 2.91
N VAL A 48 6.93 16.79 2.57
CA VAL A 48 6.72 17.30 1.22
C VAL A 48 6.55 18.82 1.24
N PRO A 49 6.82 19.52 0.12
CA PRO A 49 6.50 20.93 -0.04
C PRO A 49 5.02 21.20 0.19
N GLU A 50 4.69 22.36 0.79
CA GLU A 50 3.31 22.77 1.08
C GLU A 50 2.39 22.74 -0.14
N SER A 51 2.92 23.08 -1.32
CA SER A 51 2.19 23.05 -2.59
C SER A 51 1.72 21.65 -3.02
N LEU A 52 2.36 20.59 -2.53
CA LEU A 52 2.03 19.20 -2.86
C LEU A 52 1.17 18.51 -1.82
N ILE A 53 1.02 19.08 -0.61
CA ILE A 53 0.32 18.43 0.51
C ILE A 53 -1.12 18.05 0.11
N LEU A 54 -1.87 18.99 -0.47
CA LEU A 54 -3.25 18.74 -0.90
C LEU A 54 -3.35 17.62 -1.94
N ILE A 55 -2.40 17.55 -2.87
CA ILE A 55 -2.35 16.52 -3.92
C ILE A 55 -2.07 15.17 -3.28
N ILE A 56 -1.08 15.08 -2.40
CA ILE A 56 -0.69 13.84 -1.73
C ILE A 56 -1.82 13.34 -0.81
N VAL A 57 -2.38 14.19 0.04
CA VAL A 57 -3.45 13.84 0.98
C VAL A 57 -4.71 13.36 0.25
N SER A 58 -4.95 13.85 -0.97
CA SER A 58 -6.11 13.42 -1.76
C SER A 58 -5.86 12.13 -2.56
N ILE A 59 -4.69 12.01 -3.20
CA ILE A 59 -4.41 10.93 -4.16
C ILE A 59 -3.82 9.70 -3.48
N LEU A 60 -2.89 9.90 -2.53
CA LEU A 60 -2.15 8.80 -1.91
C LEU A 60 -3.06 7.77 -1.23
N PRO A 61 -4.09 8.16 -0.45
CA PRO A 61 -4.96 7.19 0.21
C PRO A 61 -5.72 6.30 -0.78
N VAL A 62 -6.15 6.87 -1.90
CA VAL A 62 -6.84 6.13 -2.97
C VAL A 62 -5.87 5.14 -3.62
N LEU A 63 -4.64 5.56 -3.90
CA LEU A 63 -3.61 4.67 -4.45
C LEU A 63 -3.25 3.54 -3.48
N GLU A 64 -3.13 3.81 -2.18
CA GLU A 64 -2.87 2.79 -1.16
C GLU A 64 -3.96 1.72 -1.16
N ILE A 65 -5.24 2.12 -1.19
CA ILE A 65 -6.37 1.17 -1.23
C ILE A 65 -6.35 0.38 -2.54
N LEU A 66 -6.20 1.05 -3.68
CA LEU A 66 -6.18 0.39 -4.99
C LEU A 66 -5.04 -0.64 -5.08
N ILE A 67 -3.82 -0.25 -4.68
CA ILE A 67 -2.66 -1.15 -4.68
C ILE A 67 -2.88 -2.31 -3.70
N GLY A 68 -3.44 -2.03 -2.52
CA GLY A 68 -3.72 -3.08 -1.55
C GLY A 68 -4.75 -4.10 -2.04
N VAL A 69 -5.80 -3.65 -2.73
CA VAL A 69 -6.78 -4.54 -3.39
C VAL A 69 -6.13 -5.34 -4.52
N LEU A 70 -5.26 -4.73 -5.33
CA LEU A 70 -4.52 -5.42 -6.40
C LEU A 70 -3.56 -6.48 -5.84
N LEU A 71 -2.89 -6.20 -4.71
CA LEU A 71 -2.01 -7.15 -4.03
C LEU A 71 -2.77 -8.37 -3.49
N ILE A 72 -3.94 -8.14 -2.89
CA ILE A 72 -4.79 -9.22 -2.34
C ILE A 72 -5.46 -10.04 -3.44
N SER A 73 -5.96 -9.39 -4.49
CA SER A 73 -6.61 -10.06 -5.64
C SER A 73 -5.64 -10.92 -6.46
N GLY A 74 -4.33 -10.74 -6.28
CA GLY A 74 -3.32 -11.51 -6.99
C GLY A 74 -3.26 -11.21 -8.48
N MET A 75 -3.73 -10.03 -8.91
CA MET A 75 -3.69 -9.54 -10.30
C MET A 75 -2.27 -9.16 -10.75
N TYR A 76 -1.29 -10.02 -10.49
CA TYR A 76 -0.03 -9.99 -11.21
C TYR A 76 -0.12 -11.07 -12.29
N PRO A 77 -0.22 -10.72 -13.58
CA PRO A 77 0.04 -11.70 -14.62
C PRO A 77 1.41 -12.31 -14.33
N LYS A 78 1.53 -13.64 -14.44
CA LYS A 78 2.85 -14.24 -14.62
C LYS A 78 3.47 -13.50 -15.80
N LEU A 79 4.47 -12.65 -15.56
CA LEU A 79 5.37 -12.20 -16.62
C LEU A 79 6.01 -13.49 -17.12
N ALA A 80 5.48 -13.95 -18.26
CA ALA A 80 5.89 -15.17 -18.94
C ALA A 80 7.29 -15.00 -19.53
#